data_AF-A0A661E8X6-F1
#
_entry.id   AF-A0A661E8X6-F1
#
_cell.length_a   1.000
_cell.length_b   1.000
_cell.length_c   1.000
_cell.angle_alpha   90.00
_cell.angle_beta   90.00
_cell.angle_gamma   90.00
#
_symmetry.space_group_name_H-M   'P 1'
#
loop_
_entity.id
_entity.type
_entity.pdbx_description
1 polymer ?
#
loop_
_entity_poly.entity_id
_entity_poly.type
_entity_poly.pdbx_seq_one_letter_code
_entity_poly.pdbx_strand_id
1 'polypeptide(L)'
;IKPGKPIAIGSIDQCKFFGLPGNPVSALVTLNLLVQPAMQKLSGMDQIQPIIVKGICESSLSKKPGRKDYQRGIAFRDPEGNWRVKSTGSQGSARITSVADGNCYIVLDEDAGNISAGDDVNIQFFDEIIL
;
A
#
# COMPACT_ATOMS: atom_id res chain seq x y z
N ILE A 1 -6.54 -2.63 7.54
CA ILE A 1 -5.54 -1.88 6.75
C ILE A 1 -5.74 -0.36 6.90
N LYS A 2 -4.70 0.43 6.67
CA LYS A 2 -4.74 1.89 6.58
C LYS A 2 -3.93 2.32 5.34
N PRO A 3 -4.44 3.24 4.50
CA PRO A 3 -5.82 3.76 4.47
C PRO A 3 -6.86 2.66 4.13
N GLY A 4 -8.17 2.99 4.17
CA GLY A 4 -9.25 2.07 3.75
C GLY A 4 -10.01 1.31 4.84
N LYS A 5 -10.52 1.98 5.90
CA LYS A 5 -11.27 1.33 6.99
C LYS A 5 -12.63 0.73 6.54
N PRO A 6 -13.53 1.45 5.84
CA PRO A 6 -14.80 0.86 5.40
C PRO A 6 -14.64 0.17 4.04
N ILE A 7 -14.87 -1.13 3.99
CA ILE A 7 -15.11 -1.87 2.75
C ILE A 7 -16.37 -2.71 2.94
N ALA A 8 -17.25 -2.72 1.95
CA ALA A 8 -18.37 -3.65 1.91
C ALA A 8 -18.06 -4.75 0.88
N ILE A 9 -18.15 -6.02 1.27
CA ILE A 9 -17.98 -7.15 0.36
C ILE A 9 -19.24 -8.00 0.44
N GLY A 10 -19.80 -8.37 -0.70
CA GLY A 10 -21.04 -9.14 -0.75
C GLY A 10 -21.29 -9.81 -2.08
N SER A 11 -22.50 -10.31 -2.26
CA SER A 11 -22.97 -10.84 -3.54
C SER A 11 -24.43 -10.43 -3.75
N ILE A 12 -24.79 -10.16 -5.00
CA ILE A 12 -26.16 -9.94 -5.46
C ILE A 12 -26.39 -11.01 -6.52
N ASP A 13 -27.23 -12.01 -6.20
CA ASP A 13 -27.38 -13.24 -6.97
C ASP A 13 -26.01 -13.88 -7.26
N GLN A 14 -25.64 -13.98 -8.55
CA GLN A 14 -24.36 -14.54 -9.00
C GLN A 14 -23.23 -13.48 -9.08
N CYS A 15 -23.53 -12.20 -8.88
CA CYS A 15 -22.56 -11.11 -9.00
C CYS A 15 -21.85 -10.85 -7.67
N LYS A 16 -20.52 -10.65 -7.70
CA LYS A 16 -19.76 -10.18 -6.54
C LYS A 16 -19.82 -8.65 -6.43
N PHE A 17 -19.95 -8.14 -5.22
CA PHE A 17 -20.03 -6.71 -4.93
C PHE A 17 -18.87 -6.26 -4.03
N PHE A 18 -18.22 -5.16 -4.40
CA PHE A 18 -17.17 -4.50 -3.63
C PHE A 18 -17.50 -3.00 -3.49
N GLY A 19 -17.92 -2.59 -2.30
CA GLY A 19 -18.16 -1.19 -1.95
C GLY A 19 -16.88 -0.53 -1.46
N LEU A 20 -16.29 0.32 -2.30
CA LEU A 20 -15.07 1.06 -1.98
C LEU A 20 -15.37 2.33 -1.14
N PRO A 21 -14.42 2.79 -0.32
CA PRO A 21 -14.52 4.08 0.36
C PRO A 21 -14.71 5.24 -0.63
N GLY A 22 -15.47 6.27 -0.25
CA GLY A 22 -15.62 7.48 -1.09
C GLY A 22 -14.39 8.39 -1.17
N ASN A 23 -13.38 8.15 -0.34
CA ASN A 23 -12.12 8.90 -0.38
C ASN A 23 -11.17 8.31 -1.43
N PRO A 24 -10.64 9.10 -2.40
CA PRO A 24 -9.91 8.58 -3.56
C PRO A 24 -8.69 7.70 -3.23
N VAL A 25 -7.82 8.13 -2.30
CA VAL A 25 -6.64 7.34 -1.92
C VAL A 25 -7.08 6.04 -1.23
N SER A 26 -8.09 6.12 -0.38
CA SER A 26 -8.63 4.93 0.28
C SER A 26 -9.25 3.97 -0.73
N ALA A 27 -10.02 4.47 -1.70
CA ALA A 27 -10.60 3.68 -2.77
C ALA A 27 -9.53 2.95 -3.58
N LEU A 28 -8.48 3.67 -3.98
CA LEU A 28 -7.38 3.12 -4.78
C LEU A 28 -6.60 2.05 -4.02
N VAL A 29 -6.19 2.33 -2.78
CA VAL A 29 -5.46 1.37 -1.94
C VAL A 29 -6.33 0.13 -1.66
N THR A 30 -7.63 0.32 -1.42
CA THR A 30 -8.57 -0.80 -1.22
C THR A 30 -8.76 -1.61 -2.51
N LEU A 31 -8.86 -0.96 -3.67
CA LEU A 31 -8.94 -1.61 -4.96
C LEU A 31 -7.70 -2.49 -5.19
N ASN A 32 -6.50 -1.92 -5.06
CA ASN A 32 -5.24 -2.61 -5.33
C ASN A 32 -4.96 -3.75 -4.35
N LEU A 33 -5.13 -3.53 -3.05
CA LEU A 33 -4.75 -4.54 -2.06
C LEU A 33 -5.79 -5.63 -1.82
N LEU A 34 -7.06 -5.41 -2.18
CA LEU A 34 -8.14 -6.36 -1.87
C LEU A 34 -8.94 -6.78 -3.11
N VAL A 35 -9.44 -5.82 -3.89
CA VAL A 35 -10.36 -6.13 -5.00
C VAL A 35 -9.61 -6.77 -6.17
N GLN A 36 -8.46 -6.23 -6.55
CA GLN A 36 -7.67 -6.75 -7.66
C GLN A 36 -7.19 -8.20 -7.42
N PRO A 37 -6.62 -8.57 -6.25
CA PRO A 37 -6.33 -9.97 -5.94
C PRO A 37 -7.57 -10.87 -5.97
N ALA A 38 -8.73 -10.36 -5.52
CA ALA A 38 -9.99 -11.11 -5.60
C ALA A 38 -10.45 -11.32 -7.05
N MET A 39 -10.32 -10.30 -7.92
CA MET A 39 -10.65 -10.39 -9.33
C MET A 39 -9.74 -11.37 -10.07
N GLN A 40 -8.42 -11.32 -9.82
CA GLN A 40 -7.46 -12.28 -10.40
C GLN A 40 -7.80 -13.71 -10.01
N LYS A 41 -8.13 -13.95 -8.73
CA LYS A 41 -8.57 -15.27 -8.27
C LYS A 41 -9.87 -15.73 -8.95
N LEU A 42 -10.83 -14.83 -9.15
CA LEU A 42 -12.10 -15.13 -9.80
C LEU A 42 -11.97 -15.36 -11.31
N SER A 43 -10.98 -14.75 -11.97
CA SER A 43 -10.70 -14.97 -13.39
C SER A 43 -9.93 -16.27 -13.67
N GLY A 44 -9.55 -17.01 -12.62
CA GLY A 44 -8.75 -18.24 -12.75
C GLY A 44 -7.28 -17.97 -13.05
N MET A 45 -6.80 -16.73 -12.87
CA MET A 45 -5.37 -16.43 -12.93
C MET A 45 -4.67 -16.97 -11.69
N ASP A 46 -3.41 -17.39 -11.86
CA ASP A 46 -2.55 -17.69 -10.73
C ASP A 46 -2.35 -16.43 -9.88
N GLN A 47 -2.33 -16.60 -8.56
CA GLN A 47 -2.24 -15.48 -7.63
C GLN A 47 -0.89 -14.78 -7.79
N ILE A 48 -0.91 -13.58 -8.38
CA ILE A 48 0.27 -12.72 -8.47
C ILE A 48 0.52 -12.15 -7.07
N GLN A 49 1.60 -12.61 -6.44
CA GLN A 49 2.03 -12.06 -5.17
C GLN A 49 2.68 -10.69 -5.40
N PRO A 50 2.42 -9.69 -4.52
CA PRO A 50 3.09 -8.41 -4.62
C PRO A 50 4.61 -8.60 -4.49
N ILE A 51 5.37 -7.84 -5.28
CA ILE A 51 6.83 -7.80 -5.15
C ILE A 51 7.18 -7.00 -3.90
N ILE A 52 7.61 -7.71 -2.86
CA ILE A 52 8.05 -7.13 -1.59
C ILE A 52 9.56 -7.30 -1.46
N VAL A 53 10.26 -6.19 -1.23
CA VAL A 53 11.69 -6.16 -0.97
C VAL A 53 11.97 -5.49 0.38
N LYS A 54 13.09 -5.86 1.02
CA LYS A 54 13.59 -5.12 2.18
C LYS A 54 14.37 -3.90 1.73
N GLY A 55 14.27 -2.81 2.47
CA GLY A 55 15.09 -1.62 2.27
C GLY A 55 15.17 -0.79 3.54
N ILE A 56 16.00 0.25 3.50
CA ILE A 56 16.17 1.18 4.62
C ILE A 56 15.30 2.41 4.41
N CYS A 57 14.55 2.80 5.43
CA CYS A 57 13.74 4.01 5.39
C CYS A 57 14.61 5.24 5.68
N GLU A 58 14.59 6.23 4.80
CA GLU A 58 15.30 7.50 5.00
C GLU A 58 14.44 8.57 5.70
N SER A 59 13.20 8.23 6.04
CA SER A 59 12.24 9.15 6.66
C SER A 59 11.79 8.62 8.01
N SER A 60 11.61 9.50 9.00
CA SER A 60 10.86 9.14 10.21
C SER A 60 9.37 9.04 9.87
N LEU A 61 8.75 7.90 10.19
CA LEU A 61 7.34 7.63 9.87
C LEU A 61 6.49 7.57 11.14
N SER A 62 5.37 8.28 11.14
CA SER A 62 4.39 8.16 12.21
C SER A 62 3.47 6.97 11.95
N LYS A 63 3.42 6.04 12.90
CA LYS A 63 2.59 4.84 12.84
C LYS A 63 2.04 4.53 14.22
N LYS A 64 0.73 4.30 14.26
CA LYS A 64 0.03 3.83 15.45
C LYS A 64 -0.19 2.31 15.34
N PRO A 65 0.10 1.53 16.39
CA PRO A 65 -0.25 0.11 16.42
C PRO A 65 -1.75 -0.15 16.21
N GLY A 66 -2.09 -1.37 15.82
CA GLY A 66 -3.46 -1.88 15.67
C GLY A 66 -4.00 -1.89 14.24
N ARG A 67 -3.23 -1.40 13.26
CA ARG A 67 -3.54 -1.62 11.82
C ARG A 67 -2.26 -1.69 11.01
N LYS A 68 -2.20 -2.65 10.07
CA LYS A 68 -1.23 -2.62 8.97
C LYS A 68 -1.42 -1.37 8.12
N ASP A 69 -0.36 -0.57 7.97
CA ASP A 69 -0.36 0.75 7.33
C ASP A 69 0.47 0.69 6.03
N TYR A 70 -0.14 1.06 4.92
CA TYR A 70 0.46 1.11 3.60
C TYR A 70 0.73 2.58 3.27
N GLN A 71 1.84 3.10 3.81
CA GLN A 71 2.25 4.48 3.57
C GLN A 71 2.85 4.59 2.18
N ARG A 72 2.63 5.70 1.46
CA ARG A 72 3.19 5.88 0.12
C ARG A 72 4.62 6.39 0.23
N GLY A 73 5.50 5.81 -0.58
CA GLY A 73 6.92 6.12 -0.61
C GLY A 73 7.49 6.18 -2.02
N ILE A 74 8.73 6.64 -2.08
CA ILE A 74 9.57 6.66 -3.26
C ILE A 74 10.75 5.74 -2.96
N ALA A 75 10.72 4.54 -3.54
CA ALA A 75 11.79 3.58 -3.48
C ALA A 75 12.81 3.85 -4.60
N PHE A 76 14.09 3.74 -4.26
CA PHE A 76 15.22 3.90 -5.17
C PHE A 76 16.40 3.06 -4.68
N ARG A 77 17.41 2.90 -5.52
CA ARG A 77 18.66 2.22 -5.14
C ARG A 77 19.73 3.24 -4.77
N ASP A 78 20.49 2.97 -3.72
CA ASP A 78 21.70 3.72 -3.38
C ASP A 78 22.86 3.36 -4.33
N PRO A 79 24.02 4.06 -4.26
CA PRO A 79 25.19 3.75 -5.09
C PRO A 79 25.71 2.32 -4.95
N GLU A 80 25.47 1.69 -3.79
CA GLU A 80 25.83 0.30 -3.50
C GLU A 80 24.78 -0.71 -4.01
N GLY A 81 23.67 -0.24 -4.57
CA GLY A 81 22.60 -1.05 -5.16
C GLY A 81 21.55 -1.56 -4.18
N ASN A 82 21.60 -1.12 -2.91
CA ASN A 82 20.62 -1.47 -1.88
C ASN A 82 19.35 -0.61 -2.01
N TRP A 83 18.21 -1.19 -1.63
CA TRP A 83 16.96 -0.44 -1.60
C TRP A 83 16.92 0.58 -0.45
N ARG A 84 16.51 1.78 -0.81
CA ARG A 84 16.16 2.89 0.08
C ARG A 84 14.74 3.34 -0.21
N VAL A 85 14.06 3.89 0.79
CA VAL A 85 12.73 4.47 0.60
C VAL A 85 12.54 5.72 1.44
N LYS A 86 11.96 6.75 0.82
CA LYS A 86 11.53 7.97 1.50
C LYS A 86 10.02 8.14 1.43
N SER A 87 9.43 8.77 2.44
CA SER A 87 8.00 9.09 2.44
C SER A 87 7.67 10.12 1.34
N THR A 88 6.49 10.01 0.73
CA THR A 88 5.93 11.09 -0.12
C THR A 88 5.42 12.29 0.70
N GLY A 89 5.76 12.35 1.99
CA GLY A 89 5.35 13.40 2.91
C GLY A 89 4.04 13.05 3.62
N SER A 90 3.04 13.94 3.54
CA SER A 90 1.79 13.77 4.28
C SER A 90 1.00 12.54 3.81
N GLN A 91 0.84 11.58 4.72
CA GLN A 91 0.15 10.31 4.47
C GLN A 91 -1.38 10.38 4.61
N GLY A 92 -1.95 11.58 4.72
CA GLY A 92 -3.40 11.77 4.78
C GLY A 92 -4.11 11.20 3.55
N SER A 93 -5.27 10.57 3.74
CA SER A 93 -6.00 9.89 2.67
C SER A 93 -6.66 10.88 1.69
N ALA A 94 -6.74 12.17 2.02
CA ALA A 94 -7.29 13.20 1.12
C ALA A 94 -6.31 13.65 0.01
N ARG A 95 -5.04 13.21 0.04
CA ARG A 95 -4.00 13.68 -0.88
C ARG A 95 -3.63 12.64 -1.92
N ILE A 96 -4.29 12.69 -3.07
CA ILE A 96 -3.98 11.78 -4.18
C ILE A 96 -2.57 11.99 -4.75
N THR A 97 -2.00 13.19 -4.62
CA THR A 97 -0.64 13.50 -5.05
C THR A 97 0.40 12.57 -4.44
N SER A 98 0.20 12.15 -3.19
CA SER A 98 1.10 11.18 -2.53
C SER A 98 1.18 9.81 -3.21
N VAL A 99 0.18 9.45 -4.02
CA VAL A 99 0.22 8.26 -4.88
C VAL A 99 0.96 8.59 -6.17
N ALA A 100 0.61 9.69 -6.83
CA ALA A 100 1.25 10.13 -8.08
C ALA A 100 2.77 10.36 -7.93
N ASP A 101 3.19 10.88 -6.78
CA ASP A 101 4.60 11.13 -6.48
C ASP A 101 5.35 9.87 -6.03
N GLY A 102 4.63 8.80 -5.68
CA GLY A 102 5.17 7.56 -5.14
C GLY A 102 5.29 6.45 -6.18
N ASN A 103 6.07 5.43 -5.87
CA ASN A 103 6.20 4.21 -6.68
C ASN A 103 6.06 2.92 -5.85
N CYS A 104 5.81 3.05 -4.55
CA CYS A 104 5.68 1.91 -3.65
C CYS A 104 4.84 2.25 -2.42
N TYR A 105 4.37 1.20 -1.75
CA TYR A 105 3.98 1.24 -0.36
C TYR A 105 5.17 0.89 0.55
N ILE A 106 5.37 1.69 1.59
CA ILE A 106 6.11 1.32 2.79
C ILE A 106 5.13 0.56 3.68
N VAL A 107 5.35 -0.74 3.81
CA VAL A 107 4.44 -1.66 4.49
C VAL A 107 4.83 -1.75 5.96
N LEU A 108 4.01 -1.14 6.82
CA LEU A 108 4.22 -1.15 8.27
C LEU A 108 3.23 -2.12 8.91
N ASP A 109 3.75 -3.12 9.61
CA ASP A 109 2.93 -4.17 10.21
C ASP A 109 2.01 -3.66 11.33
N GLU A 110 1.05 -4.49 11.71
CA GLU A 110 -0.03 -4.11 12.61
C GLU A 110 0.46 -3.66 13.98
N ASP A 111 1.41 -4.39 14.52
CA ASP A 111 2.08 -4.20 15.81
C ASP A 111 3.18 -3.13 15.76
N ALA A 112 3.66 -2.75 14.57
CA ALA A 112 4.70 -1.74 14.42
C ALA A 112 4.30 -0.38 15.02
N GLY A 113 5.27 0.26 15.69
CA GLY A 113 5.21 1.65 16.16
C GLY A 113 5.77 2.63 15.14
N ASN A 114 6.16 3.82 15.59
CA ASN A 114 6.87 4.78 14.74
C ASN A 114 8.18 4.18 14.20
N ILE A 115 8.55 4.56 12.99
CA ILE A 115 9.78 4.13 12.32
C ILE A 115 10.76 5.31 12.31
N SER A 116 12.02 5.06 12.63
CA SER A 116 13.11 6.03 12.55
C SER A 116 13.78 5.97 11.19
N ALA A 117 14.37 7.09 10.76
CA ALA A 117 15.28 7.06 9.62
C ALA A 117 16.46 6.12 9.94
N GLY A 118 16.79 5.23 9.01
CA GLY A 118 17.78 4.16 9.18
C GLY A 118 17.18 2.78 9.47
N ASP A 119 15.90 2.70 9.82
CA ASP A 119 15.27 1.42 10.14
C ASP A 119 14.95 0.59 8.87
N ASP A 120 14.99 -0.73 9.02
CA ASP A 120 14.53 -1.68 8.01
C ASP A 120 13.01 -1.62 7.84
N VAL A 121 12.56 -1.60 6.59
CA VAL A 121 11.16 -1.65 6.20
C VAL A 121 10.92 -2.58 5.03
N ASN A 122 9.67 -3.05 4.91
CA ASN A 122 9.19 -3.74 3.71
C ASN A 122 8.70 -2.71 2.70
N ILE A 123 9.16 -2.84 1.46
CA ILE A 123 8.78 -2.02 0.31
C ILE A 123 7.98 -2.91 -0.63
N GLN A 124 6.73 -2.55 -0.88
CA GLN A 124 5.87 -3.19 -1.88
C GLN A 124 5.71 -2.23 -3.06
N PHE A 125 6.23 -2.58 -4.23
CA PHE A 125 6.09 -1.72 -5.41
C PHE A 125 4.62 -1.61 -5.86
N PHE A 126 4.28 -0.45 -6.41
CA PHE A 126 3.04 -0.30 -7.17
C PHE A 126 3.07 -1.21 -8.39
N ASP A 127 1.90 -1.71 -8.77
CA ASP A 127 1.75 -2.46 -10.02
C ASP A 127 1.35 -1.53 -11.17
N GLU A 128 1.21 -2.12 -12.35
CA GLU A 128 0.85 -1.43 -13.59
C GLU A 128 -0.51 -0.70 -13.54
N ILE A 129 -1.36 -0.95 -12.54
CA ILE A 129 -2.66 -0.29 -12.40
C ILE A 129 -2.52 1.06 -11.69
N ILE A 130 -1.53 1.20 -10.82
CA ILE A 130 -1.27 2.45 -10.09
C ILE A 130 -0.23 3.33 -10.80
N LEU A 131 0.67 2.72 -11.59
CA LEU A 131 1.74 3.39 -12.34
C LEU A 131 1.23 4.27 -13.50
#